data_AF-A0A382WN48-F1
#
_entry.id   AF-A0A382WN48-F1
#
_cell.length_a   1.000
_cell.length_b   1.000
_cell.length_c   1.000
_cell.angle_alpha   90.00
_cell.angle_beta   90.00
_cell.angle_gamma   90.00
#
_symmetry.space_group_name_H-M   'P 1'
#
loop_
_entity.id
_entity.type
_entity.pdbx_description
1 polymer ?
#
loop_
_entity_poly.entity_id
_entity_poly.type
_entity_poly.pdbx_seq_one_letter_code
_entity_poly.pdbx_strand_id
1 'polypeptide(L)' 'MKITAKQQEIYVSTLWGAAITIQPGQVREVGDDLGYACLQAGCVEVKDEPAPKPKPKPKPKAKPKKARKKK' A
#
# COMPACT_ATOMS: atom_id res chain seq x y z
N MET A 1 -5.32 -10.39 9.59
CA MET A 1 -4.49 -10.06 8.41
C MET A 1 -5.37 -9.41 7.34
N LYS A 2 -5.04 -8.21 6.86
CA LYS A 2 -5.79 -7.54 5.79
C LYS A 2 -5.13 -7.86 4.46
N ILE A 3 -5.89 -8.38 3.51
CA ILE A 3 -5.38 -8.76 2.20
C ILE A 3 -6.28 -8.20 1.10
N THR A 4 -5.66 -7.86 -0.02
CA THR A 4 -6.35 -7.39 -1.21
C THR A 4 -5.77 -8.04 -2.46
N ALA A 5 -6.63 -8.33 -3.43
CA ALA A 5 -6.18 -8.76 -4.74
C ALA A 5 -5.96 -7.54 -5.63
N LYS A 6 -4.85 -7.47 -6.37
CA LYS A 6 -4.55 -6.31 -7.24
C LYS A 6 -5.13 -6.42 -8.64
N GLN A 7 -5.23 -7.64 -9.19
CA GLN A 7 -5.40 -7.79 -10.63
C GLN A 7 -6.41 -8.86 -11.03
N GLN A 8 -6.66 -9.87 -10.20
CA GLN A 8 -7.55 -10.99 -10.53
C GLN A 8 -8.32 -11.42 -9.29
N GLU A 9 -9.47 -12.07 -9.48
CA GLU A 9 -10.18 -12.73 -8.38
C GLU A 9 -9.34 -13.92 -7.89
N ILE A 10 -9.06 -13.96 -6.60
CA ILE A 10 -8.30 -15.04 -5.99
C ILE A 10 -9.22 -15.84 -5.07
N TYR A 11 -9.36 -17.11 -5.39
CA TYR A 11 -10.03 -18.10 -4.55
C TYR A 11 -8.99 -18.89 -3.76
N VAL A 12 -9.12 -18.88 -2.45
CA VAL A 12 -8.26 -19.64 -1.54
C VAL A 12 -9.14 -20.54 -0.70
N SER A 13 -8.77 -21.81 -0.62
CA SER A 13 -9.41 -22.77 0.27
C SER A 13 -8.35 -23.49 1.11
N THR A 14 -8.72 -23.81 2.34
CA THR A 14 -7.90 -24.54 3.29
C THR A 14 -8.46 -25.93 3.51
N LEU A 15 -7.61 -26.84 3.99
CA LEU A 15 -7.97 -28.26 4.17
C LEU A 15 -9.04 -28.49 5.25
N TRP A 16 -9.21 -27.56 6.18
CA TRP A 16 -10.24 -27.60 7.23
C TRP A 16 -11.53 -26.83 6.85
N GLY A 17 -11.72 -26.57 5.55
CA GLY A 17 -12.99 -26.08 5.01
C GLY A 17 -13.18 -24.56 5.08
N ALA A 18 -12.17 -23.78 5.46
CA ALA A 18 -12.25 -22.33 5.33
C ALA A 18 -11.88 -21.92 3.90
N ALA A 19 -12.77 -21.23 3.21
CA ALA A 19 -12.53 -20.70 1.88
C ALA A 19 -12.92 -19.23 1.80
N ILE A 20 -12.14 -18.46 1.05
CA ILE A 20 -12.41 -17.05 0.78
C ILE A 20 -12.23 -16.77 -0.70
N THR A 21 -13.05 -15.86 -1.20
CA THR A 21 -12.88 -15.27 -2.53
C THR A 21 -12.57 -13.79 -2.34
N ILE A 22 -11.44 -13.33 -2.88
CA ILE A 22 -11.06 -11.92 -2.84
C ILE A 22 -11.13 -11.35 -4.25
N GLN A 23 -12.01 -10.37 -4.41
CA GLN A 23 -12.12 -9.61 -5.64
C GLN A 23 -11.03 -8.54 -5.72
N PRO A 24 -10.60 -8.17 -6.94
CA PRO A 24 -9.60 -7.13 -7.13
C PRO A 24 -10.07 -5.79 -6.56
N GLY A 25 -9.23 -5.15 -5.75
CA GLY A 25 -9.52 -3.88 -5.09
C GLY A 25 -10.38 -3.99 -3.82
N GLN A 26 -10.85 -5.19 -3.46
CA GLN A 26 -11.55 -5.40 -2.19
C GLN A 26 -10.53 -5.73 -1.10
N VAL A 27 -10.57 -4.99 0.01
CA VAL A 27 -9.77 -5.27 1.20
C VAL A 27 -10.60 -6.14 2.13
N ARG A 28 -10.07 -7.30 2.49
CA ARG A 28 -10.77 -8.27 3.35
C ARG A 28 -9.89 -8.64 4.54
N GLU A 29 -10.48 -8.64 5.73
CA GLU A 29 -9.81 -9.16 6.93
C GLU A 29 -10.00 -10.66 7.03
N VAL A 30 -8.90 -11.37 7.12
CA VAL A 30 -8.84 -12.82 7.24
C VAL A 30 -7.87 -13.22 8.35
N GLY A 31 -7.98 -14.44 8.84
CA GLY A 31 -6.98 -15.03 9.76
C GLY A 31 -5.62 -15.22 9.08
N ASP A 32 -4.56 -15.36 9.88
CA ASP A 32 -3.18 -15.51 9.38
C ASP A 32 -3.05 -16.60 8.32
N ASP A 33 -3.67 -17.76 8.53
CA ASP A 33 -3.56 -18.90 7.62
C ASP A 33 -4.07 -18.60 6.20
N LEU A 34 -5.29 -18.07 6.10
CA LEU A 34 -5.86 -17.62 4.84
C LEU A 34 -5.09 -16.44 4.25
N GLY A 35 -4.49 -15.60 5.10
CA GLY A 35 -3.59 -14.53 4.72
C GLY A 35 -2.37 -15.05 3.96
N TYR A 36 -1.65 -16.02 4.54
CA TYR A 36 -0.49 -16.64 3.89
C TYR A 36 -0.86 -17.38 2.61
N ALA A 37 -1.95 -18.14 2.63
CA ALA A 37 -2.41 -18.85 1.45
C ALA A 37 -2.81 -17.89 0.32
N CYS A 38 -3.42 -16.74 0.63
CA CYS A 38 -3.71 -15.71 -0.38
C CYS A 38 -2.43 -15.01 -0.86
N LEU A 39 -1.47 -14.70 0.02
CA LEU A 39 -0.17 -14.14 -0.38
C LEU A 39 0.55 -15.08 -1.36
N GLN A 40 0.49 -16.39 -1.11
CA GLN A 40 1.07 -17.41 -2.00
C GLN A 40 0.33 -17.49 -3.34
N ALA A 41 -0.97 -17.23 -3.34
CA ALA A 41 -1.80 -17.13 -4.54
C ALA A 41 -1.67 -15.77 -5.29
N GLY A 42 -0.93 -14.80 -4.73
CA GLY A 42 -0.67 -13.51 -5.37
C GLY A 42 -1.47 -12.31 -4.82
N CYS A 43 -2.15 -12.47 -3.68
CA CYS A 43 -2.74 -11.36 -2.93
C CYS A 43 -1.63 -10.48 -2.32
N VAL A 44 -1.99 -9.25 -1.97
CA VAL A 44 -1.11 -8.29 -1.31
C VAL A 44 -1.63 -8.03 0.10
N GLU A 45 -0.76 -8.18 1.09
CA GLU A 45 -1.06 -7.78 2.46
C GLU A 45 -1.17 -6.25 2.52
N VAL A 46 -2.32 -5.77 2.96
CA VAL A 46 -2.54 -4.37 3.30
C VAL A 46 -2.11 -4.20 4.76
N LYS A 47 -0.81 -4.09 4.98
CA LYS A 47 -0.27 -3.66 6.27
C LYS A 47 -0.56 -2.17 6.40
N ASP A 48 -1.20 -1.78 7.49
CA ASP A 48 -1.19 -0.39 7.95
C ASP A 48 0.23 -0.07 8.45
N GLU A 49 1.22 -0.11 7.56
CA GLU A 49 2.53 0.46 7.87
C GLU A 49 2.35 1.98 7.85
N PRO A 50 2.77 2.69 8.91
CA PRO A 50 2.59 4.12 9.01
C PRO A 50 3.25 4.76 7.79
N ALA A 51 2.45 5.53 7.05
CA ALA A 51 2.83 6.20 5.82
C ALA A 51 4.28 6.71 5.88
N PRO A 52 5.13 6.40 4.87
CA PRO A 52 6.51 6.88 4.87
C PRO A 52 6.48 8.40 5.03
N LYS A 53 7.04 8.89 6.15
CA LYS A 53 7.11 10.31 6.51
C LYS A 53 7.43 11.13 5.25
N PRO A 54 6.60 12.12 4.88
CA PRO A 54 6.82 12.90 3.67
C PRO A 54 8.22 13.52 3.74
N LYS A 55 9.05 13.19 2.74
CA LYS A 55 10.39 13.77 2.56
C LYS A 55 10.26 15.30 2.68
N PRO A 56 11.08 15.98 3.52
CA PRO A 56 11.02 17.43 3.64
C PRO A 56 11.28 18.06 2.26
N LYS A 57 10.29 18.79 1.73
CA LYS A 57 10.43 19.55 0.48
C LYS A 57 11.63 20.49 0.63
N PRO A 58 12.58 20.51 -0.33
CA PRO A 58 13.67 21.48 -0.29
C PRO A 58 13.08 22.90 -0.38
N LYS A 59 13.45 23.76 0.58
CA LYS A 59 13.09 25.18 0.59
C LYS A 59 13.45 25.80 -0.77
N PRO A 60 12.55 26.56 -1.41
CA PRO A 60 12.84 27.17 -2.70
C PRO A 60 14.02 28.14 -2.57
N LYS A 61 15.04 27.91 -3.41
CA LYS A 61 16.20 28.79 -3.61
C LYS A 61 15.71 30.21 -3.87
N ALA A 62 16.00 31.12 -2.95
CA ALA A 62 15.92 32.55 -3.20
C ALA A 62 16.95 32.91 -4.28
N LYS A 63 16.50 33.02 -5.54
CA LYS A 63 17.32 33.60 -6.62
C LYS A 63 17.42 35.13 -6.42
N PRO A 64 18.55 35.73 -6.83
CA PRO A 64 19.04 36.99 -6.30
C PRO A 64 18.41 38.20 -6.99
N LYS A 65 17.95 39.20 -6.24
CA LYS A 65 17.71 40.54 -6.81
C LYS A 65 19.03 41.31 -6.86
N LYS A 66 19.64 41.32 -8.05
CA LYS A 66 20.72 42.24 -8.41
C LYS A 66 20.26 43.69 -8.21
N ALA A 67 21.05 44.41 -7.42
CA ALA A 67 21.46 45.81 -7.51
C ALA A 67 20.53 46.83 -8.20
N ARG A 68 20.23 47.93 -7.49
CA ARG A 68 20.34 49.26 -8.09
C ARG A 68 20.65 50.35 -7.04
N LYS A 69 21.89 50.85 -7.14
CA LYS A 69 22.44 52.09 -6.57
C LYS A 69 21.81 53.31 -7.26
N LYS A 70 21.54 54.41 -6.52
CA LYS A 70 21.47 55.84 -6.91
C LYS A 70 20.59 56.57 -5.89
N LYS A 71 20.80 57.83 -5.50
CA LYS A 71 21.89 58.81 -5.56
C LYS A 71 21.46 59.85 -4.52
#